data_AF-A0A329S3N3-F1
#
_entry.id   AF-A0A329S3N3-F1
#
_cell.length_a   1.000
_cell.length_b   1.000
_cell.length_c   1.000
_cell.angle_alpha   90.00
_cell.angle_beta   90.00
_cell.angle_gamma   90.00
#
_symmetry.space_group_name_H-M   'P 1'
#
loop_
_entity.id
_entity.type
_entity.pdbx_description
1 polymer ?
#
loop_
_entity_poly.entity_id
_entity_poly.type
_entity_poly.pdbx_seq_one_letter_code
_entity_poly.pdbx_strand_id
1 'polypeptide(L)'
;MWSYMASALGVLSTKEDTPTSTPQSNQESDVERSSFRIRSRGWLDRENELFLSFPKSAAACCNVIFFPGDVQDFKTVMTTGPFADYSDYAYEAVAELLSEKFGDTCNVWVVRPSRFKHGAYSSFNNFVTTDEYGAATKYDPTAYATKHLASLMQNTQATMRRQGVNVSTALPMHLLGFSKGGIVLNQLVTELVRYSFNKKRSNSGQVRQGSVFASTRQFFAAINSIHWLDAGNGSLEGAMPTEETALAVLSRYEQLRLFVHVTPYQYESRQRPWIKAELNSFVNKMNLLGADIQLIIYYEGVEGSLASHFHILQDFEASRSFKSKGEGAINSPEHAVQPVRIRVCT
;
A
#
# COMPACT_ATOMS: atom_id res chain seq x y z
N MET A 1 -4.85 36.05 -0.31
CA MET A 1 -5.80 36.58 -1.30
C MET A 1 -6.92 35.57 -1.44
N TRP A 2 -8.12 35.91 -0.97
CA TRP A 2 -9.36 35.13 -1.15
C TRP A 2 -10.13 35.64 -2.39
N SER A 3 -11.28 35.01 -2.72
CA SER A 3 -12.20 35.24 -3.88
C SER A 3 -11.73 34.60 -5.20
N TYR A 4 -12.55 34.18 -6.18
CA TYR A 4 -14.02 34.19 -6.46
C TYR A 4 -14.37 32.87 -7.21
N MET A 5 -15.60 32.31 -7.31
CA MET A 5 -16.85 32.34 -6.51
C MET A 5 -17.72 31.11 -6.92
N ALA A 6 -19.03 31.05 -6.58
CA ALA A 6 -19.93 29.92 -6.88
C ALA A 6 -21.09 30.26 -7.82
N SER A 7 -21.48 29.30 -8.68
CA SER A 7 -22.84 29.00 -9.21
C SER A 7 -22.75 27.74 -10.10
N ALA A 8 -23.75 26.87 -10.24
CA ALA A 8 -25.18 27.09 -10.10
C ALA A 8 -25.91 25.93 -9.40
N LEU A 9 -26.99 26.28 -8.68
CA LEU A 9 -27.99 25.36 -8.17
C LEU A 9 -29.20 25.35 -9.10
N GLY A 10 -29.61 24.17 -9.56
CA GLY A 10 -30.92 23.91 -10.15
C GLY A 10 -31.65 22.89 -9.27
N VAL A 11 -32.86 23.22 -8.82
CA VAL A 11 -33.61 22.43 -7.82
C VAL A 11 -34.91 21.91 -8.45
N LEU A 12 -35.42 20.81 -7.87
CA LEU A 12 -36.66 20.05 -8.12
C LEU A 12 -36.47 18.86 -9.09
N SER A 13 -36.86 17.60 -8.84
CA SER A 13 -37.58 16.87 -7.77
C SER A 13 -38.68 16.04 -8.42
N THR A 14 -38.58 14.71 -8.31
CA THR A 14 -39.75 13.81 -8.19
C THR A 14 -39.31 12.51 -7.52
N LYS A 15 -40.06 12.08 -6.51
CA LYS A 15 -40.05 10.71 -6.00
C LYS A 15 -40.97 9.84 -6.86
N GLU A 16 -40.61 8.59 -7.09
CA GLU A 16 -41.58 7.50 -7.26
C GLU A 16 -41.13 6.29 -6.44
N ASP A 17 -41.99 5.85 -5.52
CA ASP A 17 -41.82 4.61 -4.76
C ASP A 17 -42.52 3.47 -5.50
N THR A 18 -41.84 2.35 -5.74
CA THR A 18 -42.51 1.09 -6.13
C THR A 18 -41.82 -0.10 -5.45
N PRO A 19 -42.56 -0.98 -4.74
CA PRO A 19 -41.97 -2.11 -4.03
C PRO A 19 -41.87 -3.35 -4.92
N THR A 20 -40.66 -3.80 -5.21
CA THR A 20 -40.40 -5.11 -5.85
C THR A 20 -39.73 -6.06 -4.88
N SER A 21 -40.50 -7.04 -4.42
CA SER A 21 -40.01 -8.15 -3.59
C SER A 21 -39.39 -9.25 -4.46
N THR A 22 -38.11 -9.53 -4.26
CA THR A 22 -37.39 -10.68 -4.84
C THR A 22 -36.36 -11.20 -3.81
N PRO A 23 -35.88 -12.46 -3.91
CA PRO A 23 -35.82 -13.33 -2.74
C PRO A 23 -34.50 -13.25 -1.96
N GLN A 24 -34.55 -13.69 -0.69
CA GLN A 24 -33.36 -13.92 0.12
C GLN A 24 -32.44 -14.95 -0.57
N SER A 25 -31.32 -14.48 -1.13
CA SER A 25 -30.21 -15.33 -1.55
C SER A 25 -29.24 -15.51 -0.38
N ASN A 26 -28.99 -16.77 -0.03
CA ASN A 26 -27.86 -17.32 0.72
C ASN A 26 -27.13 -16.40 1.72
N GLN A 27 -27.14 -16.80 3.00
CA GLN A 27 -26.24 -16.26 4.02
C GLN A 27 -24.78 -16.44 3.59
N GLU A 28 -24.15 -15.35 3.13
CA GLU A 28 -22.70 -15.20 3.27
C GLU A 28 -22.39 -15.24 4.77
N SER A 29 -21.48 -16.11 5.16
CA SER A 29 -21.08 -16.24 6.56
C SER A 29 -20.09 -15.12 6.89
N ASP A 30 -20.60 -13.91 7.09
CA ASP A 30 -19.81 -12.74 7.49
C ASP A 30 -18.89 -13.11 8.66
N VAL A 31 -17.58 -13.17 8.40
CA VAL A 31 -16.60 -13.51 9.42
C VAL A 31 -16.50 -12.34 10.37
N GLU A 32 -17.19 -12.42 11.51
CA GLU A 32 -17.26 -11.32 12.47
C GLU A 32 -15.87 -10.77 12.84
N ARG A 33 -15.63 -9.49 12.56
CA ARG A 33 -14.32 -8.84 12.74
C ARG A 33 -14.28 -7.98 14.01
N SER A 34 -13.11 -7.92 14.63
CA SER A 34 -12.76 -6.98 15.69
C SER A 34 -11.79 -5.94 15.14
N SER A 35 -11.84 -4.72 15.67
CA SER A 35 -10.86 -3.69 15.35
C SER A 35 -10.38 -2.92 16.58
N PHE A 36 -9.13 -2.44 16.51
CA PHE A 36 -8.47 -1.70 17.58
C PHE A 36 -7.67 -0.54 17.00
N ARG A 37 -7.84 0.65 17.60
CA ARG A 37 -6.89 1.76 17.48
C ARG A 37 -5.84 1.61 18.57
N ILE A 38 -4.58 1.47 18.20
CA ILE A 38 -3.49 1.19 19.15
C ILE A 38 -2.23 1.97 18.82
N ARG A 39 -1.59 2.57 19.83
CA ARG A 39 -0.24 3.12 19.71
C ARG A 39 0.77 2.06 20.12
N SER A 40 1.79 1.86 19.29
CA SER A 40 2.79 0.82 19.49
C SER A 40 4.19 1.30 19.14
N ARG A 41 5.19 0.65 19.74
CA ARG A 41 6.62 0.95 19.55
C ARG A 41 7.22 0.05 18.48
N GLY A 42 7.91 0.63 17.52
CA GLY A 42 8.83 -0.06 16.63
C GLY A 42 10.28 0.05 17.10
N TRP A 43 11.21 -0.03 16.13
CA TRP A 43 12.65 0.01 16.37
C TRP A 43 13.12 1.37 16.91
N LEU A 44 14.02 1.34 17.91
CA LEU A 44 14.57 2.52 18.62
C LEU A 44 13.47 3.45 19.17
N ASP A 45 12.49 2.88 19.86
CA ASP A 45 11.37 3.57 20.52
C ASP A 45 10.54 4.54 19.63
N ARG A 46 10.72 4.50 18.31
CA ARG A 46 9.83 5.21 17.38
C ARG A 46 8.43 4.62 17.47
N GLU A 47 7.43 5.47 17.66
CA GLU A 47 6.04 5.05 17.83
C GLU A 47 5.19 5.40 16.61
N ASN A 48 4.32 4.47 16.22
CA ASN A 48 3.23 4.70 15.29
C ASN A 48 1.91 4.36 15.97
N GLU A 49 0.86 5.04 15.54
CA GLU A 49 -0.51 4.61 15.79
C GLU A 49 -0.94 3.68 14.66
N LEU A 50 -1.74 2.67 14.97
CA LEU A 50 -2.25 1.69 14.02
C LEU A 50 -3.76 1.56 14.17
N PHE A 51 -4.44 1.28 13.06
CA PHE A 51 -5.72 0.59 13.07
C PHE A 51 -5.46 -0.88 12.72
N LEU A 52 -5.86 -1.78 13.60
CA LEU A 52 -5.71 -3.23 13.42
C LEU A 52 -7.10 -3.88 13.39
N SER A 53 -7.46 -4.49 12.26
CA SER A 53 -8.70 -5.24 12.04
C SER A 53 -8.38 -6.73 11.84
N PHE A 54 -9.13 -7.63 12.48
CA PHE A 54 -8.86 -9.08 12.46
C PHE A 54 -10.13 -9.91 12.71
N PRO A 55 -10.20 -11.17 12.23
CA PRO A 55 -11.34 -12.06 12.51
C PRO A 55 -11.41 -12.42 14.00
N LYS A 56 -12.62 -12.40 14.60
CA LYS A 56 -12.84 -12.79 16.01
C LYS A 56 -12.75 -14.30 16.22
N SER A 57 -13.34 -15.06 15.30
CA SER A 57 -13.67 -16.48 15.50
C SER A 57 -12.95 -17.43 14.54
N ALA A 58 -12.04 -16.91 13.71
CA ALA A 58 -11.26 -17.68 12.74
C ALA A 58 -9.75 -17.42 12.90
N ALA A 59 -8.94 -18.43 12.61
CA ALA A 59 -7.49 -18.27 12.56
C ALA A 59 -7.10 -17.44 11.33
N ALA A 60 -6.27 -16.40 11.53
CA ALA A 60 -5.94 -15.51 10.43
C ALA A 60 -5.02 -16.16 9.38
N CYS A 61 -5.30 -15.93 8.10
CA CYS A 61 -4.59 -16.55 6.98
C CYS A 61 -3.34 -15.77 6.52
N CYS A 62 -3.38 -14.44 6.56
CA CYS A 62 -2.30 -13.54 6.16
C CYS A 62 -2.35 -12.20 6.93
N ASN A 63 -1.33 -11.37 6.74
CA ASN A 63 -1.25 -10.00 7.23
C ASN A 63 -1.20 -9.01 6.05
N VAL A 64 -2.27 -8.24 5.87
CA VAL A 64 -2.33 -7.13 4.92
C VAL A 64 -1.86 -5.86 5.64
N ILE A 65 -0.80 -5.22 5.16
CA ILE A 65 -0.16 -4.07 5.80
C ILE A 65 -0.29 -2.86 4.87
N PHE A 66 -1.04 -1.86 5.29
CA PHE A 66 -1.42 -0.70 4.50
C PHE A 66 -0.74 0.57 5.02
N PHE A 67 -0.03 1.26 4.14
CA PHE A 67 0.48 2.61 4.32
C PHE A 67 -0.43 3.58 3.56
N PRO A 68 -1.20 4.44 4.27
CA PRO A 68 -2.17 5.34 3.67
C PRO A 68 -1.51 6.57 3.00
N GLY A 69 -2.33 7.32 2.28
CA GLY A 69 -1.93 8.49 1.50
C GLY A 69 -1.90 9.81 2.27
N ASP A 70 -1.96 10.90 1.50
CA ASP A 70 -2.41 12.19 2.02
C ASP A 70 -3.94 12.15 2.26
N VAL A 71 -4.44 13.12 3.04
CA VAL A 71 -5.86 13.29 3.45
C VAL A 71 -6.40 12.18 4.36
N GLN A 72 -6.01 10.91 4.19
CA GLN A 72 -6.52 9.79 4.97
C GLN A 72 -6.08 9.83 6.45
N ASP A 73 -7.07 9.74 7.34
CA ASP A 73 -6.91 9.52 8.77
C ASP A 73 -8.05 8.60 9.27
N PHE A 74 -8.20 8.43 10.60
CA PHE A 74 -9.41 7.86 11.20
C PHE A 74 -10.66 8.65 10.81
N LYS A 75 -11.80 7.97 10.63
CA LYS A 75 -13.09 8.56 10.20
C LYS A 75 -13.47 9.79 11.02
N THR A 76 -13.27 9.72 12.34
CA THR A 76 -13.55 10.81 13.30
C THR A 76 -12.74 12.08 13.07
N VAL A 77 -11.52 11.97 12.55
CA VAL A 77 -10.67 13.11 12.19
C VAL A 77 -11.05 13.63 10.80
N MET A 78 -11.30 12.72 9.84
CA MET A 78 -11.63 13.12 8.47
C MET A 78 -12.98 13.86 8.36
N THR A 79 -14.03 13.40 9.03
CA THR A 79 -15.38 13.99 8.94
C THR A 79 -15.47 15.42 9.50
N THR A 80 -14.50 15.85 10.31
CA THR A 80 -14.40 17.22 10.85
C THR A 80 -13.27 18.03 10.23
N GLY A 81 -12.51 17.42 9.31
CA GLY A 81 -11.35 18.03 8.65
C GLY A 81 -11.69 18.75 7.34
N PRO A 82 -10.70 19.44 6.74
CA PRO A 82 -10.87 20.21 5.49
C PRO A 82 -11.13 19.35 4.24
N PHE A 83 -11.19 18.01 4.38
CA PHE A 83 -11.38 17.05 3.29
C PHE A 83 -12.45 16.00 3.66
N ALA A 84 -13.51 16.42 4.37
CA ALA A 84 -14.58 15.54 4.86
C ALA A 84 -15.29 14.74 3.75
N ASP A 85 -15.35 15.28 2.52
CA ASP A 85 -15.88 14.62 1.32
C ASP A 85 -15.13 13.32 0.97
N TYR A 86 -13.88 13.16 1.40
CA TYR A 86 -13.07 11.95 1.22
C TYR A 86 -13.13 11.02 2.44
N SER A 87 -13.98 11.28 3.43
CA SER A 87 -14.01 10.51 4.68
C SER A 87 -14.44 9.05 4.50
N ASP A 88 -15.01 8.65 3.36
CA ASP A 88 -15.30 7.25 3.04
C ASP A 88 -14.04 6.45 2.67
N TYR A 89 -12.91 7.15 2.49
CA TYR A 89 -11.56 6.56 2.38
C TYR A 89 -10.78 6.62 3.70
N ALA A 90 -11.48 6.71 4.84
CA ALA A 90 -10.89 6.60 6.17
C ALA A 90 -10.30 5.21 6.46
N TYR A 91 -9.42 5.12 7.46
CA TYR A 91 -8.71 3.88 7.80
C TYR A 91 -9.64 2.71 8.11
N GLU A 92 -10.78 2.98 8.74
CA GLU A 92 -11.79 1.98 9.07
C GLU A 92 -12.38 1.34 7.80
N ALA A 93 -12.88 2.16 6.87
CA ALA A 93 -13.50 1.72 5.61
C ALA A 93 -12.49 1.07 4.65
N VAL A 94 -11.27 1.61 4.57
CA VAL A 94 -10.21 1.00 3.75
C VAL A 94 -9.75 -0.33 4.34
N ALA A 95 -9.76 -0.50 5.66
CA ALA A 95 -9.41 -1.78 6.27
C ALA A 95 -10.47 -2.87 6.05
N GLU A 96 -11.75 -2.49 6.00
CA GLU A 96 -12.88 -3.36 5.62
C GLU A 96 -12.76 -3.85 4.17
N LEU A 97 -12.61 -2.90 3.24
CA LEU A 97 -12.35 -3.13 1.81
C LEU A 97 -11.11 -3.98 1.54
N LEU A 98 -10.05 -3.83 2.35
CA LEU A 98 -8.86 -4.67 2.27
C LEU A 98 -9.10 -6.09 2.80
N SER A 99 -9.99 -6.29 3.79
CA SER A 99 -10.38 -7.64 4.19
C SER A 99 -11.18 -8.36 3.10
N GLU A 100 -12.15 -7.71 2.46
CA GLU A 100 -12.89 -8.29 1.33
C GLU A 100 -11.93 -8.73 0.20
N LYS A 101 -10.98 -7.85 -0.16
CA LYS A 101 -10.04 -8.07 -1.29
C LYS A 101 -8.98 -9.15 -1.04
N PHE A 102 -8.57 -9.37 0.21
CA PHE A 102 -7.55 -10.38 0.58
C PHE A 102 -8.13 -11.56 1.37
N GLY A 103 -9.46 -11.62 1.52
CA GLY A 103 -10.21 -12.63 2.25
C GLY A 103 -10.49 -12.26 3.71
N ASP A 104 -11.71 -12.53 4.16
CA ASP A 104 -12.28 -12.04 5.45
C ASP A 104 -11.59 -12.63 6.70
N THR A 105 -10.68 -13.57 6.50
CA THR A 105 -9.81 -14.14 7.53
C THR A 105 -8.43 -13.49 7.59
N CYS A 106 -8.13 -12.44 6.81
CA CYS A 106 -6.86 -11.71 6.96
C CYS A 106 -6.86 -10.75 8.16
N ASN A 107 -5.67 -10.51 8.72
CA ASN A 107 -5.44 -9.35 9.58
C ASN A 107 -5.10 -8.14 8.71
N VAL A 108 -5.72 -6.99 8.95
CA VAL A 108 -5.43 -5.73 8.25
C VAL A 108 -4.80 -4.73 9.21
N TRP A 109 -3.61 -4.25 8.86
CA TRP A 109 -2.77 -3.35 9.64
C TRP A 109 -2.59 -2.02 8.91
N VAL A 110 -3.38 -1.01 9.25
CA VAL A 110 -3.17 0.35 8.74
C VAL A 110 -2.15 1.06 9.63
N VAL A 111 -0.99 1.41 9.07
CA VAL A 111 0.08 2.10 9.81
C VAL A 111 -0.06 3.60 9.60
N ARG A 112 -0.57 4.32 10.62
CA ARG A 112 -0.78 5.77 10.53
C ARG A 112 0.55 6.51 10.36
N PRO A 113 0.61 7.56 9.50
CA PRO A 113 1.76 8.46 9.40
C PRO A 113 2.13 9.08 10.75
N SER A 114 3.42 9.33 10.99
CA SER A 114 3.91 9.87 12.27
C SER A 114 3.59 11.36 12.46
N ARG A 115 3.31 12.09 11.37
CA ARG A 115 2.98 13.53 11.37
C ARG A 115 2.03 13.84 10.22
N PHE A 116 1.21 14.87 10.40
CA PHE A 116 0.46 15.54 9.34
C PHE A 116 0.79 17.03 9.32
N LYS A 117 1.00 17.60 8.13
CA LYS A 117 1.12 19.04 7.88
C LYS A 117 -0.21 19.53 7.29
N HIS A 118 -0.72 20.67 7.78
CA HIS A 118 -2.03 21.24 7.43
C HIS A 118 -3.23 20.26 7.52
N GLY A 119 -3.15 19.26 8.39
CA GLY A 119 -4.23 18.27 8.59
C GLY A 119 -4.46 17.31 7.42
N ALA A 120 -3.57 17.27 6.42
CA ALA A 120 -3.75 16.43 5.24
C ALA A 120 -2.46 15.83 4.69
N TYR A 121 -1.36 16.60 4.66
CA TYR A 121 -0.09 16.10 4.11
C TYR A 121 0.58 15.16 5.13
N SER A 122 0.49 13.85 4.89
CA SER A 122 1.09 12.84 5.76
C SER A 122 2.61 12.87 5.68
N SER A 123 3.29 12.37 6.71
CA SER A 123 4.75 12.21 6.72
C SER A 123 5.16 10.93 7.46
N PHE A 124 5.98 10.11 6.82
CA PHE A 124 6.42 8.80 7.31
C PHE A 124 7.85 8.83 7.89
N ASN A 125 8.17 9.85 8.69
CA ASN A 125 9.50 10.13 9.25
C ASN A 125 10.11 8.94 10.04
N ASN A 126 9.28 8.04 10.57
CA ASN A 126 9.75 6.83 11.26
C ASN A 126 10.32 5.75 10.33
N PHE A 127 10.04 5.86 9.03
CA PHE A 127 10.46 4.93 7.97
C PHE A 127 11.49 5.58 7.04
N VAL A 128 11.19 6.77 6.51
CA VAL A 128 11.98 7.46 5.47
C VAL A 128 12.25 8.93 5.84
N THR A 129 13.35 9.48 5.36
CA THR A 129 13.65 10.92 5.50
C THR A 129 12.74 11.75 4.59
N THR A 130 11.99 12.68 5.19
CA THR A 130 11.07 13.56 4.45
C THR A 130 11.32 15.04 4.72
N ASP A 131 10.80 15.89 3.85
CA ASP A 131 10.71 17.34 4.05
C ASP A 131 9.58 17.75 5.04
N GLU A 132 9.19 19.03 5.04
CA GLU A 132 8.11 19.54 5.89
C GLU A 132 6.69 19.16 5.45
N TYR A 133 6.48 18.80 4.17
CA TYR A 133 5.21 18.31 3.61
C TYR A 133 5.14 16.77 3.55
N GLY A 134 6.21 16.09 3.99
CA GLY A 134 6.29 14.64 4.02
C GLY A 134 6.71 13.98 2.71
N ALA A 135 7.17 14.76 1.72
CA ALA A 135 7.78 14.20 0.52
C ALA A 135 9.13 13.56 0.88
N ALA A 136 9.40 12.36 0.36
CA ALA A 136 10.68 11.70 0.56
C ALA A 136 11.79 12.49 -0.14
N THR A 137 12.87 12.80 0.58
CA THR A 137 14.03 13.54 0.06
C THR A 137 15.25 12.64 -0.15
N LYS A 138 15.25 11.44 0.45
CA LYS A 138 16.28 10.42 0.27
C LYS A 138 15.76 9.05 0.69
N TYR A 139 16.01 8.03 -0.13
CA TYR A 139 15.95 6.63 0.29
C TYR A 139 17.33 6.18 0.75
N ASP A 140 17.44 5.71 2.00
CA ASP A 140 18.73 5.35 2.59
C ASP A 140 18.86 3.82 2.73
N PRO A 141 19.79 3.15 2.02
CA PRO A 141 19.98 1.70 2.13
C PRO A 141 20.51 1.27 3.52
N THR A 142 20.90 2.23 4.35
CA THR A 142 21.37 2.03 5.72
C THR A 142 20.33 2.33 6.80
N ALA A 143 19.10 2.70 6.43
CA ALA A 143 17.98 2.94 7.34
C ALA A 143 17.52 1.68 8.11
N TYR A 144 16.44 1.81 8.88
CA TYR A 144 15.87 0.75 9.71
C TYR A 144 14.33 0.67 9.61
N ALA A 145 13.74 1.02 8.47
CA ALA A 145 12.32 0.90 8.17
C ALA A 145 11.83 -0.55 8.31
N THR A 146 12.57 -1.54 7.78
CA THR A 146 12.16 -2.96 7.88
C THR A 146 12.15 -3.42 9.33
N LYS A 147 13.21 -3.09 10.09
CA LYS A 147 13.27 -3.39 11.54
C LYS A 147 12.16 -2.69 12.30
N HIS A 148 11.87 -1.45 11.94
CA HIS A 148 10.84 -0.66 12.59
C HIS A 148 9.47 -1.28 12.41
N LEU A 149 9.10 -1.68 11.19
CA LEU A 149 7.86 -2.40 10.89
C LEU A 149 7.77 -3.74 11.63
N ALA A 150 8.84 -4.55 11.60
CA ALA A 150 8.90 -5.83 12.27
C ALA A 150 8.72 -5.72 13.80
N SER A 151 9.43 -4.79 14.46
CA SER A 151 9.27 -4.53 15.88
C SER A 151 7.89 -3.94 16.20
N LEU A 152 7.33 -3.08 15.33
CA LEU A 152 6.00 -2.49 15.51
C LEU A 152 4.91 -3.57 15.51
N MET A 153 4.94 -4.49 14.55
CA MET A 153 4.03 -5.63 14.50
C MET A 153 4.19 -6.52 15.74
N GLN A 154 5.43 -6.88 16.09
CA GLN A 154 5.73 -7.75 17.25
C GLN A 154 5.24 -7.15 18.58
N ASN A 155 5.53 -5.87 18.82
CA ASN A 155 5.13 -5.20 20.06
C ASN A 155 3.61 -4.97 20.12
N THR A 156 2.96 -4.79 18.97
CA THR A 156 1.49 -4.75 18.89
C THR A 156 0.90 -6.12 19.22
N GLN A 157 1.38 -7.22 18.63
CA GLN A 157 0.99 -8.58 18.99
C GLN A 157 1.17 -8.85 20.49
N ALA A 158 2.33 -8.48 21.04
CA ALA A 158 2.62 -8.66 22.47
C ALA A 158 1.69 -7.83 23.37
N THR A 159 1.16 -6.71 22.88
CA THR A 159 0.19 -5.87 23.60
C THR A 159 -1.22 -6.44 23.50
N MET A 160 -1.66 -6.83 22.30
CA MET A 160 -2.94 -7.52 22.09
C MET A 160 -3.04 -8.80 22.92
N ARG A 161 -1.97 -9.59 22.99
CA ARG A 161 -1.93 -10.83 23.79
C ARG A 161 -2.15 -10.58 25.29
N ARG A 162 -1.74 -9.42 25.83
CA ARG A 162 -2.02 -9.03 27.23
C ARG A 162 -3.48 -8.62 27.43
N GLN A 163 -4.16 -8.21 26.36
CA GLN A 163 -5.59 -7.90 26.33
C GLN A 163 -6.45 -9.14 25.99
N GLY A 164 -5.86 -10.35 25.97
CA GLY A 164 -6.56 -11.59 25.63
C GLY A 164 -6.74 -11.85 24.13
N VAL A 165 -6.24 -10.96 23.27
CA VAL A 165 -6.40 -11.03 21.81
C VAL A 165 -5.16 -11.64 21.15
N ASN A 166 -5.33 -12.71 20.37
CA ASN A 166 -4.21 -13.35 19.67
C ASN A 166 -4.20 -12.97 18.18
N VAL A 167 -3.29 -12.07 17.78
CA VAL A 167 -3.05 -11.71 16.37
C VAL A 167 -1.69 -12.26 15.95
N SER A 168 -1.63 -13.12 14.92
CA SER A 168 -0.38 -13.72 14.45
C SER A 168 0.35 -12.82 13.45
N THR A 169 1.59 -12.43 13.77
CA THR A 169 2.50 -11.73 12.85
C THR A 169 3.36 -12.69 12.03
N ALA A 170 3.29 -14.00 12.29
CA ALA A 170 4.05 -15.04 11.60
C ALA A 170 3.17 -15.73 10.54
N LEU A 171 2.64 -14.92 9.63
CA LEU A 171 1.81 -15.33 8.49
C LEU A 171 2.35 -14.68 7.21
N PRO A 172 1.99 -15.17 6.01
CA PRO A 172 2.27 -14.49 4.76
C PRO A 172 1.77 -13.03 4.79
N MET A 173 2.50 -12.14 4.13
CA MET A 173 2.27 -10.70 4.19
C MET A 173 1.99 -10.11 2.81
N HIS A 174 1.10 -9.12 2.77
CA HIS A 174 0.83 -8.29 1.60
C HIS A 174 1.12 -6.84 2.01
N LEU A 175 2.04 -6.16 1.32
CA LEU A 175 2.35 -4.75 1.59
C LEU A 175 1.64 -3.86 0.58
N LEU A 176 0.97 -2.82 1.03
CA LEU A 176 0.27 -1.87 0.17
C LEU A 176 0.64 -0.44 0.58
N GLY A 177 0.96 0.39 -0.41
CA GLY A 177 1.30 1.79 -0.21
C GLY A 177 0.47 2.65 -1.15
N PHE A 178 -0.52 3.34 -0.60
CA PHE A 178 -1.40 4.22 -1.36
C PHE A 178 -0.87 5.65 -1.39
N SER A 179 -0.83 6.27 -2.57
CA SER A 179 -0.42 7.66 -2.73
C SER A 179 0.96 7.90 -2.08
N LYS A 180 1.04 8.79 -1.09
CA LYS A 180 2.27 9.03 -0.31
C LYS A 180 2.78 7.79 0.43
N GLY A 181 1.93 6.84 0.83
CA GLY A 181 2.35 5.58 1.46
C GLY A 181 3.30 4.73 0.62
N GLY A 182 3.33 4.93 -0.70
CA GLY A 182 4.29 4.29 -1.61
C GLY A 182 5.76 4.61 -1.27
N ILE A 183 6.07 5.76 -0.67
CA ILE A 183 7.45 6.10 -0.27
C ILE A 183 7.98 5.16 0.82
N VAL A 184 7.10 4.57 1.64
CA VAL A 184 7.50 3.57 2.64
C VAL A 184 7.92 2.28 1.96
N LEU A 185 7.17 1.84 0.94
CA LEU A 185 7.53 0.66 0.13
C LEU A 185 8.87 0.88 -0.57
N ASN A 186 9.09 2.06 -1.16
CA ASN A 186 10.34 2.42 -1.82
C ASN A 186 11.53 2.30 -0.84
N GLN A 187 11.41 2.87 0.36
CA GLN A 187 12.44 2.77 1.40
C GLN A 187 12.67 1.33 1.90
N LEU A 188 11.61 0.52 2.05
CA LEU A 188 11.73 -0.90 2.41
C LEU A 188 12.51 -1.67 1.33
N VAL A 189 12.21 -1.43 0.05
CA VAL A 189 12.96 -2.02 -1.07
C VAL A 189 14.42 -1.57 -1.05
N THR A 190 14.72 -0.27 -0.90
CA THR A 190 16.10 0.25 -0.86
C THR A 190 16.97 -0.38 0.24
N GLU A 191 16.40 -0.82 1.36
CA GLU A 191 17.16 -1.54 2.40
C GLU A 191 17.71 -2.92 1.96
N LEU A 192 17.21 -3.49 0.85
CA LEU A 192 17.70 -4.76 0.30
C LEU A 192 19.13 -4.68 -0.25
N VAL A 193 19.69 -3.48 -0.52
CA VAL A 193 21.10 -3.31 -0.95
C VAL A 193 22.07 -4.02 0.01
N ARG A 194 21.78 -4.00 1.31
CA ARG A 194 22.57 -4.66 2.36
C ARG A 194 22.66 -6.18 2.21
N TYR A 195 21.77 -6.77 1.44
CA TYR A 195 21.63 -8.21 1.22
C TYR A 195 22.06 -8.63 -0.19
N SER A 196 22.72 -7.72 -0.93
CA SER A 196 23.44 -8.06 -2.15
C SER A 196 24.44 -9.20 -1.88
N PHE A 197 24.22 -10.32 -2.57
CA PHE A 197 24.89 -11.60 -2.34
C PHE A 197 26.42 -11.58 -2.56
N ASN A 198 26.95 -10.48 -3.09
CA ASN A 198 28.37 -10.31 -3.42
C ASN A 198 29.22 -9.66 -2.30
N LYS A 199 28.62 -9.16 -1.21
CA LYS A 199 29.39 -8.66 -0.06
C LYS A 199 29.68 -9.81 0.92
N LYS A 200 30.98 -10.10 1.15
CA LYS A 200 31.43 -11.01 2.22
C LYS A 200 30.71 -10.65 3.52
N ARG A 201 30.12 -11.63 4.21
CA ARG A 201 29.47 -11.44 5.51
C ARG A 201 30.44 -10.70 6.44
N SER A 202 30.11 -9.47 6.83
CA SER A 202 30.89 -8.78 7.84
C SER A 202 30.67 -9.49 9.17
N ASN A 203 31.76 -9.93 9.81
CA ASN A 203 31.72 -10.58 11.14
C ASN A 203 31.33 -9.62 12.29
N SER A 204 30.85 -8.41 11.96
CA SER A 204 30.05 -7.57 12.86
C SER A 204 28.76 -8.32 13.22
N GLY A 205 28.82 -9.13 14.28
CA GLY A 205 27.70 -9.95 14.73
C GLY A 205 26.44 -9.11 14.87
N GLN A 206 25.42 -9.42 14.07
CA GLN A 206 24.12 -8.77 14.22
C GLN A 206 23.53 -9.20 15.57
N VAL A 207 23.61 -8.28 16.53
CA VAL A 207 23.05 -8.43 17.87
C VAL A 207 21.57 -8.79 17.74
N ARG A 208 21.21 -9.97 18.25
CA ARG A 208 19.82 -10.44 18.32
C ARG A 208 19.06 -9.60 19.35
N GLN A 209 18.34 -8.58 18.92
CA GLN A 209 17.40 -7.82 19.75
C GLN A 209 16.09 -7.56 19.00
N GLY A 210 14.99 -8.13 19.51
CA GLY A 210 13.63 -7.58 19.38
C GLY A 210 12.97 -7.56 17.99
N SER A 211 13.20 -8.57 17.14
CA SER A 211 12.44 -8.76 15.89
C SER A 211 12.08 -10.24 15.68
N VAL A 212 10.83 -10.51 15.28
CA VAL A 212 10.35 -11.85 14.87
C VAL A 212 11.18 -12.38 13.70
N PHE A 213 11.57 -11.50 12.79
CA PHE A 213 12.45 -11.82 11.66
C PHE A 213 13.91 -11.59 12.08
N ALA A 214 14.77 -12.61 11.94
CA ALA A 214 16.19 -12.48 12.30
C ALA A 214 17.00 -11.68 11.28
N SER A 215 16.41 -11.29 10.14
CA SER A 215 16.99 -10.37 9.16
C SER A 215 15.92 -9.81 8.21
N THR A 216 16.20 -8.70 7.51
CA THR A 216 15.36 -8.18 6.41
C THR A 216 15.11 -9.23 5.33
N ARG A 217 16.07 -10.13 5.04
CA ARG A 217 15.84 -11.24 4.10
C ARG A 217 14.71 -12.17 4.55
N GLN A 218 14.60 -12.45 5.85
CA GLN A 218 13.49 -13.25 6.38
C GLN A 218 12.18 -12.47 6.41
N PHE A 219 12.22 -11.15 6.63
CA PHE A 219 11.05 -10.28 6.50
C PHE A 219 10.49 -10.35 5.08
N PHE A 220 11.33 -10.11 4.06
CA PHE A 220 10.93 -10.17 2.66
C PHE A 220 10.52 -11.57 2.19
N ALA A 221 11.12 -12.64 2.74
CA ALA A 221 10.71 -14.01 2.42
C ALA A 221 9.29 -14.36 2.89
N ALA A 222 8.70 -13.58 3.81
CA ALA A 222 7.30 -13.72 4.22
C ALA A 222 6.34 -12.80 3.45
N ILE A 223 6.82 -11.99 2.49
CA ILE A 223 5.96 -11.14 1.65
C ILE A 223 5.55 -11.92 0.39
N ASN A 224 4.24 -12.07 0.18
CA ASN A 224 3.66 -12.66 -1.02
C ASN A 224 3.38 -11.60 -2.10
N SER A 225 3.00 -10.36 -1.72
CA SER A 225 2.89 -9.27 -2.70
C SER A 225 3.20 -7.89 -2.15
N ILE A 226 3.59 -6.99 -3.07
CA ILE A 226 3.75 -5.55 -2.82
C ILE A 226 2.92 -4.80 -3.87
N HIS A 227 2.03 -3.92 -3.41
CA HIS A 227 1.14 -3.10 -4.25
C HIS A 227 1.45 -1.61 -4.05
N TRP A 228 1.91 -0.95 -5.11
CA TRP A 228 1.92 0.51 -5.19
C TRP A 228 0.56 0.95 -5.73
N LEU A 229 -0.26 1.61 -4.91
CA LEU A 229 -1.62 2.06 -5.26
C LEU A 229 -1.61 3.56 -5.56
N ASP A 230 -1.61 3.91 -6.85
CA ASP A 230 -1.48 5.27 -7.38
C ASP A 230 -0.41 6.10 -6.64
N ALA A 231 0.73 5.45 -6.42
CA ALA A 231 1.82 5.95 -5.59
C ALA A 231 2.48 7.18 -6.24
N GLY A 232 2.94 8.09 -5.39
CA GLY A 232 3.67 9.28 -5.83
C GLY A 232 4.45 9.92 -4.70
N ASN A 233 5.43 10.74 -5.07
CA ASN A 233 6.20 11.55 -4.13
C ASN A 233 5.92 13.03 -4.40
N GLY A 234 6.01 13.87 -3.36
CA GLY A 234 5.88 15.34 -3.50
C GLY A 234 7.14 16.01 -4.06
N SER A 235 8.25 15.29 -4.12
CA SER A 235 9.52 15.72 -4.70
C SER A 235 9.54 15.50 -6.23
N LEU A 236 10.54 16.08 -6.90
CA LEU A 236 10.79 15.92 -8.34
C LEU A 236 11.33 14.53 -8.75
N GLU A 237 11.51 13.63 -7.78
CA GLU A 237 12.00 12.26 -7.97
C GLU A 237 11.48 11.32 -6.86
N GLY A 238 11.69 10.02 -7.03
CA GLY A 238 11.49 9.00 -5.99
C GLY A 238 10.04 8.59 -5.79
N ALA A 239 9.20 8.67 -6.83
CA ALA A 239 7.87 8.07 -6.83
C ALA A 239 7.95 6.54 -6.85
N MET A 240 8.96 5.96 -7.49
CA MET A 240 9.18 4.50 -7.56
C MET A 240 10.58 4.07 -7.09
N PRO A 241 10.82 2.78 -6.79
CA PRO A 241 12.14 2.31 -6.37
C PRO A 241 13.13 2.28 -7.55
N THR A 242 14.27 2.98 -7.40
CA THR A 242 15.29 3.15 -8.45
C THR A 242 16.62 2.45 -8.17
N GLU A 243 16.88 2.01 -6.94
CA GLU A 243 18.18 1.46 -6.52
C GLU A 243 18.42 0.05 -7.09
N GLU A 244 19.25 -0.03 -8.12
CA GLU A 244 19.44 -1.25 -8.92
C GLU A 244 19.86 -2.48 -8.10
N THR A 245 20.68 -2.30 -7.07
CA THR A 245 21.16 -3.42 -6.23
C THR A 245 20.03 -3.98 -5.38
N ALA A 246 19.10 -3.13 -4.92
CA ALA A 246 17.90 -3.57 -4.22
C ALA A 246 16.96 -4.32 -5.18
N LEU A 247 16.73 -3.79 -6.38
CA LEU A 247 15.87 -4.41 -7.40
C LEU A 247 16.36 -5.82 -7.79
N ALA A 248 17.68 -5.98 -8.00
CA ALA A 248 18.31 -7.27 -8.32
C ALA A 248 18.36 -8.29 -7.15
N VAL A 249 18.03 -7.85 -5.93
CA VAL A 249 17.78 -8.73 -4.76
C VAL A 249 16.28 -9.02 -4.64
N LEU A 250 15.42 -8.02 -4.88
CA LEU A 250 13.96 -8.13 -4.85
C LEU A 250 13.43 -9.15 -5.88
N SER A 251 14.01 -9.17 -7.08
CA SER A 251 13.61 -10.11 -8.15
C SER A 251 13.92 -11.58 -7.87
N ARG A 252 14.61 -11.90 -6.77
CA ARG A 252 15.01 -13.28 -6.40
C ARG A 252 14.06 -13.95 -5.40
N TYR A 253 12.99 -13.27 -4.98
CA TYR A 253 11.94 -13.88 -4.17
C TYR A 253 10.89 -14.47 -5.11
N GLU A 254 11.01 -15.76 -5.43
CA GLU A 254 10.17 -16.45 -6.43
C GLU A 254 8.67 -16.44 -6.09
N GLN A 255 8.31 -16.31 -4.80
CA GLN A 255 6.93 -16.19 -4.31
C GLN A 255 6.38 -14.76 -4.36
N LEU A 256 7.23 -13.75 -4.62
CA LEU A 256 6.86 -12.34 -4.49
C LEU A 256 6.26 -11.80 -5.78
N ARG A 257 5.03 -11.30 -5.67
CA ARG A 257 4.29 -10.67 -6.78
C ARG A 257 4.26 -9.15 -6.62
N LEU A 258 4.60 -8.42 -7.67
CA LEU A 258 4.69 -6.96 -7.64
C LEU A 258 3.56 -6.36 -8.48
N PHE A 259 2.80 -5.44 -7.89
CA PHE A 259 1.71 -4.77 -8.60
C PHE A 259 1.87 -3.25 -8.52
N VAL A 260 1.79 -2.62 -9.68
CA VAL A 260 1.79 -1.17 -9.83
C VAL A 260 0.44 -0.77 -10.41
N HIS A 261 -0.44 -0.28 -9.54
CA HIS A 261 -1.78 0.18 -9.90
C HIS A 261 -1.73 1.70 -10.04
N VAL A 262 -2.20 2.27 -11.14
CA VAL A 262 -2.19 3.72 -11.36
C VAL A 262 -3.45 4.24 -12.02
N THR A 263 -3.73 5.51 -11.77
CA THR A 263 -4.74 6.31 -12.47
C THR A 263 -4.06 7.41 -13.31
N PRO A 264 -4.78 8.10 -14.20
CA PRO A 264 -4.26 9.27 -14.92
C PRO A 264 -3.81 10.41 -13.99
N TYR A 265 -4.28 10.46 -12.73
CA TYR A 265 -3.88 11.50 -11.76
C TYR A 265 -2.38 11.50 -11.46
N GLN A 266 -1.75 10.33 -11.37
CA GLN A 266 -0.29 10.18 -11.30
C GLN A 266 0.31 9.90 -12.67
N TYR A 267 -0.19 8.89 -13.39
CA TYR A 267 0.48 8.31 -14.56
C TYR A 267 0.48 9.23 -15.79
N GLU A 268 -0.57 10.04 -15.97
CA GLU A 268 -0.67 11.01 -17.06
C GLU A 268 -0.55 12.47 -16.55
N SER A 269 0.03 12.64 -15.36
CA SER A 269 0.20 13.94 -14.71
C SER A 269 1.15 14.85 -15.50
N ARG A 270 0.59 15.78 -16.28
CA ARG A 270 1.37 16.79 -17.03
C ARG A 270 2.26 17.66 -16.15
N GLN A 271 1.88 17.86 -14.88
CA GLN A 271 2.66 18.61 -13.89
C GLN A 271 3.76 17.78 -13.24
N ARG A 272 3.67 16.45 -13.28
CA ARG A 272 4.59 15.51 -12.61
C ARG A 272 5.08 14.40 -13.55
N PRO A 273 5.64 14.73 -14.74
CA PRO A 273 5.94 13.75 -15.79
C PRO A 273 7.02 12.72 -15.38
N TRP A 274 7.85 13.04 -14.37
CA TRP A 274 8.85 12.11 -13.84
C TRP A 274 8.23 10.84 -13.24
N ILE A 275 7.01 10.92 -12.67
CA ILE A 275 6.32 9.76 -12.08
C ILE A 275 6.11 8.67 -13.13
N LYS A 276 5.66 9.04 -14.34
CA LYS A 276 5.49 8.14 -15.47
C LYS A 276 6.83 7.52 -15.92
N ALA A 277 7.88 8.34 -15.97
CA ALA A 277 9.21 7.91 -16.41
C ALA A 277 9.85 6.92 -15.42
N GLU A 278 9.83 7.21 -14.12
CA GLU A 278 10.32 6.33 -13.07
C GLU A 278 9.53 5.02 -13.01
N LEU A 279 8.20 5.08 -13.11
CA LEU A 279 7.34 3.90 -13.12
C LEU A 279 7.69 2.98 -14.29
N ASN A 280 7.75 3.52 -15.50
CA ASN A 280 8.08 2.71 -16.68
C ASN A 280 9.49 2.14 -16.58
N SER A 281 10.45 2.88 -16.02
CA SER A 281 11.80 2.39 -15.73
C SER A 281 11.78 1.22 -14.73
N PHE A 282 11.08 1.36 -13.60
CA PHE A 282 10.95 0.34 -12.56
C PHE A 282 10.30 -0.95 -13.11
N VAL A 283 9.15 -0.83 -13.80
CA VAL A 283 8.44 -1.96 -14.40
C VAL A 283 9.31 -2.67 -15.45
N ASN A 284 10.00 -1.92 -16.32
CA ASN A 284 10.91 -2.50 -17.31
C ASN A 284 12.10 -3.21 -16.65
N LYS A 285 12.73 -2.60 -15.63
CA LYS A 285 13.86 -3.19 -14.91
C LYS A 285 13.47 -4.48 -14.21
N MET A 286 12.32 -4.53 -13.55
CA MET A 286 11.86 -5.75 -12.85
C MET A 286 11.46 -6.87 -13.82
N ASN A 287 10.85 -6.55 -14.98
CA ASN A 287 10.63 -7.52 -16.05
C ASN A 287 11.93 -8.09 -16.60
N LEU A 288 12.93 -7.24 -16.88
CA LEU A 288 14.27 -7.67 -17.34
C LEU A 288 15.02 -8.52 -16.32
N LEU A 289 14.72 -8.34 -15.02
CA LEU A 289 15.23 -9.15 -13.93
C LEU A 289 14.43 -10.44 -13.67
N GLY A 290 13.38 -10.71 -14.46
CA GLY A 290 12.56 -11.92 -14.38
C GLY A 290 11.56 -11.98 -13.24
N ALA A 291 11.20 -10.86 -12.62
CA ALA A 291 10.22 -10.83 -11.53
C ALA A 291 8.76 -10.90 -12.03
N ASP A 292 7.85 -11.47 -11.24
CA ASP A 292 6.41 -11.28 -11.43
C ASP A 292 6.05 -9.83 -11.10
N ILE A 293 5.94 -9.00 -12.14
CA ILE A 293 5.47 -7.62 -12.02
C ILE A 293 4.33 -7.32 -13.01
N GLN A 294 3.31 -6.63 -12.53
CA GLN A 294 2.17 -6.18 -13.34
C GLN A 294 1.96 -4.67 -13.20
N LEU A 295 1.84 -3.99 -14.33
CA LEU A 295 1.36 -2.61 -14.42
C LEU A 295 -0.11 -2.62 -14.83
N ILE A 296 -0.97 -2.03 -14.00
CA ILE A 296 -2.41 -1.95 -14.22
C ILE A 296 -2.82 -0.47 -14.21
N ILE A 297 -3.35 0.00 -15.34
CA ILE A 297 -3.78 1.38 -15.56
C ILE A 297 -5.31 1.41 -15.50
N TYR A 298 -5.85 2.06 -14.47
CA TYR A 298 -7.27 2.26 -14.23
C TYR A 298 -7.72 3.57 -14.89
N TYR A 299 -9.00 3.66 -15.28
CA TYR A 299 -9.61 4.87 -15.84
C TYR A 299 -8.89 5.41 -17.09
N GLU A 300 -8.34 4.52 -17.95
CA GLU A 300 -7.61 4.94 -19.14
C GLU A 300 -8.45 5.85 -20.04
N GLY A 301 -7.90 7.02 -20.39
CA GLY A 301 -8.54 8.00 -21.27
C GLY A 301 -9.41 9.04 -20.54
N VAL A 302 -9.63 8.88 -19.23
CA VAL A 302 -10.29 9.87 -18.37
C VAL A 302 -9.25 10.90 -17.90
N GLU A 303 -9.67 12.15 -17.64
CA GLU A 303 -8.80 13.14 -17.03
C GLU A 303 -8.49 12.78 -15.56
N GLY A 304 -7.23 12.93 -15.15
CA GLY A 304 -6.79 12.58 -13.81
C GLY A 304 -7.36 13.53 -12.75
N SER A 305 -8.08 12.99 -11.77
CA SER A 305 -8.70 13.76 -10.69
C SER A 305 -8.36 13.20 -9.31
N LEU A 306 -8.53 14.01 -8.27
CA LEU A 306 -8.39 13.54 -6.88
C LEU A 306 -9.45 12.49 -6.53
N ALA A 307 -10.65 12.57 -7.14
CA ALA A 307 -11.68 11.55 -7.00
C ALA A 307 -11.21 10.19 -7.54
N SER A 308 -10.73 10.13 -8.79
CA SER A 308 -10.19 8.89 -9.37
C SER A 308 -8.98 8.36 -8.61
N HIS A 309 -8.13 9.25 -8.11
CA HIS A 309 -6.99 8.90 -7.26
C HIS A 309 -7.41 8.09 -6.04
N PHE A 310 -8.49 8.49 -5.35
CA PHE A 310 -9.02 7.73 -4.21
C PHE A 310 -9.81 6.48 -4.63
N HIS A 311 -10.62 6.57 -5.69
CA HIS A 311 -11.49 5.50 -6.15
C HIS A 311 -10.73 4.22 -6.54
N ILE A 312 -9.44 4.32 -6.92
CA ILE A 312 -8.58 3.14 -7.16
C ILE A 312 -8.52 2.17 -5.96
N LEU A 313 -8.75 2.65 -4.72
CA LEU A 313 -8.80 1.80 -3.53
C LEU A 313 -9.96 0.79 -3.62
N GLN A 314 -11.07 1.16 -4.26
CA GLN A 314 -12.23 0.29 -4.51
C GLN A 314 -11.99 -0.63 -5.71
N ASP A 315 -11.37 -0.14 -6.78
CA ASP A 315 -11.24 -0.91 -8.03
C ASP A 315 -9.99 -1.79 -8.12
N PHE A 316 -8.97 -1.61 -7.27
CA PHE A 316 -7.72 -2.35 -7.47
C PHE A 316 -7.89 -3.87 -7.31
N GLU A 317 -7.20 -4.62 -8.17
CA GLU A 317 -7.22 -6.09 -8.19
C GLU A 317 -6.14 -6.62 -7.24
N ALA A 318 -6.52 -7.06 -6.03
CA ALA A 318 -5.59 -7.60 -5.04
C ALA A 318 -4.91 -8.92 -5.48
N SER A 319 -5.54 -9.67 -6.39
CA SER A 319 -4.90 -10.78 -7.08
C SER A 319 -5.32 -10.83 -8.54
N ARG A 320 -4.35 -11.04 -9.43
CA ARG A 320 -4.58 -11.25 -10.87
C ARG A 320 -3.75 -12.42 -11.37
N SER A 321 -4.42 -13.42 -11.93
CA SER A 321 -3.76 -14.52 -12.65
C SER A 321 -3.25 -14.02 -14.00
N PHE A 322 -2.01 -14.36 -14.37
CA PHE A 322 -1.61 -14.22 -15.76
C PHE A 322 -2.50 -15.11 -16.63
N LYS A 323 -3.02 -14.58 -17.73
CA LYS A 323 -3.38 -15.44 -18.86
C LYS A 323 -2.07 -16.00 -19.39
N SER A 324 -1.83 -17.30 -19.21
CA SER A 324 -0.70 -17.96 -19.84
C SER A 324 -0.74 -17.71 -21.35
N LYS A 325 0.40 -17.36 -21.94
CA LYS A 325 0.55 -17.56 -23.39
C LYS A 325 0.34 -19.05 -23.64
N GLY A 326 -0.45 -19.39 -24.66
CA GLY A 326 -0.60 -20.78 -25.09
C GLY A 326 0.77 -21.40 -25.37
N GLU A 327 0.90 -22.69 -25.08
CA GLU A 327 2.14 -23.45 -25.25
C GLU A 327 2.69 -23.26 -26.68
N GLY A 328 3.94 -22.81 -26.81
CA GLY A 328 4.63 -22.70 -28.12
C GLY A 328 5.34 -21.39 -28.45
N ALA A 329 5.27 -20.35 -27.61
CA ALA A 329 6.00 -19.10 -27.87
C ALA A 329 7.47 -19.17 -27.41
N ILE A 330 8.39 -19.35 -28.37
CA ILE A 330 9.85 -19.29 -28.16
C ILE A 330 10.26 -17.91 -27.62
N ASN A 331 11.24 -17.89 -26.71
CA ASN A 331 11.76 -16.67 -26.09
C ASN A 331 12.37 -15.68 -27.11
N SER A 332 11.58 -14.68 -27.52
CA SER A 332 12.08 -13.48 -28.20
C SER A 332 12.23 -12.32 -27.20
N PRO A 333 13.28 -11.49 -27.30
CA PRO A 333 13.61 -10.43 -26.32
C PRO A 333 12.67 -9.20 -26.35
N GLU A 334 11.54 -9.27 -27.05
CA GLU A 334 10.65 -8.13 -27.34
C GLU A 334 9.29 -8.24 -26.59
N HIS A 335 9.32 -8.82 -25.40
CA HIS A 335 8.13 -9.03 -24.56
C HIS A 335 8.19 -8.22 -23.27
N ALA A 336 8.14 -6.89 -23.41
CA ALA A 336 7.62 -6.06 -22.33
C ALA A 336 6.19 -6.52 -21.99
N VAL A 337 5.89 -6.69 -20.70
CA VAL A 337 4.52 -6.94 -20.24
C VAL A 337 3.68 -5.73 -20.62
N GLN A 338 2.75 -5.91 -21.57
CA GLN A 338 1.82 -4.86 -21.96
C GLN A 338 0.99 -4.46 -20.73
N PRO A 339 0.90 -3.16 -20.39
CA PRO A 339 0.14 -2.73 -19.23
C PRO A 339 -1.32 -3.14 -19.39
N VAL A 340 -1.90 -3.70 -18.33
CA VAL A 340 -3.32 -4.03 -18.35
C VAL A 340 -4.10 -2.73 -18.21
N ARG A 341 -4.94 -2.44 -19.20
CA ARG A 341 -5.74 -1.20 -19.26
C ARG A 341 -7.17 -1.54 -18.90
N ILE A 342 -7.66 -0.93 -17.82
CA ILE A 342 -9.04 -1.05 -17.36
C ILE A 342 -9.72 0.27 -17.71
N ARG A 343 -10.70 0.18 -18.62
CA ARG A 343 -11.62 1.28 -18.93
C ARG A 343 -12.89 1.08 -18.11
N VAL A 344 -13.42 2.16 -17.58
CA VAL A 344 -14.77 2.16 -17.03
C VAL A 344 -15.75 2.34 -18.18
N CYS A 345 -16.71 1.43 -18.30
CA CYS A 345 -17.93 1.70 -19.05
C CYS A 345 -18.79 2.61 -18.16
N THR A 346 -18.95 3.86 -18.58
CA THR A 346 -19.91 4.82 -18.02
C THR A 346 -21.33 4.47 -18.40
#